data_AF-A0A088S799-F1
#
_entry.id   AF-A0A088S799-F1
#
_cell.length_a   1.000
_cell.length_b   1.000
_cell.length_c   1.000
_cell.angle_alpha   90.00
_cell.angle_beta   90.00
_cell.angle_gamma   90.00
#
_symmetry.space_group_name_H-M   'P 1'
#
loop_
_entity.id
_entity.type
_entity.pdbx_description
1 polymer ?
#
loop_
_entity_poly.entity_id
_entity_poly.type
_entity_poly.pdbx_seq_one_letter_code
_entity_poly.pdbx_strand_id
1 'polypeptide(L)'
;CGHVRTGYRRPNFKDIATEQARYQRWLLKNETKAFYTSVFAEDMRLGAQYLLQAAGLGRLKPNTLVLGFKNDWRDGDMMNVETYISMIHDAFDFQYGTVILRLQEGLDVSHIQGQDELLSSQEKSSGTKDVIVSIDTSKDSDADSSKPSSKATSLQNSPAIPKDDEDDGKAPTQPLLKKDKKSPTVPLNVADQRLLEASQMFQKKQGKGTVDVWWLFDDGGLTLLIPYLLTNKKRWNDCKIRVFIGGKINRIDHDRRAMATLLSKFRIDFSDITVLGDINVKPKKEHVAAFEELVEP
;
A
#
# COMPACT_ATOMS: atom_id res chain seq x y z
N CYS A 1 2.59 -0.17 5.81
CA CYS A 1 1.24 0.27 5.46
C CYS A 1 0.51 0.67 6.73
N GLY A 2 0.37 1.97 6.97
CA GLY A 2 -0.41 2.50 8.09
C GLY A 2 -1.87 2.63 7.71
N HIS A 3 -2.78 2.31 8.62
CA HIS A 3 -4.22 2.51 8.45
C HIS A 3 -4.81 3.11 9.72
N VAL A 4 -5.32 4.34 9.61
CA VAL A 4 -6.03 5.01 10.69
C VAL A 4 -7.51 4.74 10.56
N ARG A 5 -8.11 4.23 11.62
CA ARG A 5 -9.56 4.06 11.74
C ARG A 5 -10.11 5.22 12.53
N THR A 6 -10.93 6.01 11.88
CA THR A 6 -11.62 7.13 12.51
C THR A 6 -12.93 6.67 13.15
N GLY A 7 -13.21 7.17 14.34
CA GLY A 7 -14.48 6.88 15.01
C GLY A 7 -14.58 7.50 16.40
N TYR A 8 -15.80 7.81 16.80
CA TYR A 8 -16.10 8.44 18.10
C TYR A 8 -16.52 7.45 19.19
N ARG A 9 -16.82 6.20 18.80
CA ARG A 9 -17.28 5.15 19.73
C ARG A 9 -16.12 4.23 20.12
N ARG A 10 -16.23 3.62 21.31
CA ARG A 10 -15.23 2.64 21.78
C ARG A 10 -14.97 1.58 20.71
N PRO A 11 -13.73 1.46 20.21
CA PRO A 11 -13.43 0.49 19.18
C PRO A 11 -13.51 -0.92 19.74
N ASN A 12 -13.96 -1.86 18.92
CA ASN A 12 -13.81 -3.27 19.25
C ASN A 12 -12.37 -3.71 18.94
N PHE A 13 -11.50 -3.66 19.95
CA PHE A 13 -10.09 -4.02 19.80
C PHE A 13 -9.87 -5.48 19.35
N LYS A 14 -10.83 -6.39 19.62
CA LYS A 14 -10.76 -7.77 19.12
C LYS A 14 -10.90 -7.82 17.59
N ASP A 15 -11.74 -6.98 17.03
CA ASP A 15 -11.93 -6.90 15.57
C ASP A 15 -10.68 -6.32 14.91
N ILE A 16 -10.11 -5.26 15.50
CA ILE A 16 -8.86 -4.65 15.00
C ILE A 16 -7.73 -5.69 14.93
N ALA A 17 -7.55 -6.51 15.96
CA ALA A 17 -6.52 -7.56 15.97
C ALA A 17 -6.77 -8.62 14.87
N THR A 18 -8.03 -9.03 14.69
CA THR A 18 -8.41 -10.01 13.67
C THR A 18 -8.17 -9.47 12.25
N GLU A 19 -8.55 -8.22 12.02
CA GLU A 19 -8.36 -7.55 10.73
C GLU A 19 -6.91 -7.23 10.43
N GLN A 20 -6.10 -6.88 11.45
CA GLN A 20 -4.66 -6.72 11.30
C GLN A 20 -4.01 -8.01 10.77
N ALA A 21 -4.38 -9.17 11.32
CA ALA A 21 -3.90 -10.45 10.81
C ALA A 21 -4.42 -10.74 9.38
N ARG A 22 -5.67 -10.37 9.07
CA ARG A 22 -6.26 -10.53 7.73
C ARG A 22 -5.52 -9.69 6.68
N TYR A 23 -5.30 -8.40 6.92
CA TYR A 23 -4.62 -7.50 5.99
C TYR A 23 -3.14 -7.84 5.85
N GLN A 24 -2.47 -8.25 6.94
CA GLN A 24 -1.09 -8.73 6.84
C GLN A 24 -0.99 -9.97 5.94
N ARG A 25 -1.93 -10.93 6.06
CA ARG A 25 -1.99 -12.10 5.17
C ARG A 25 -2.28 -11.71 3.72
N TRP A 26 -3.14 -10.72 3.49
CA TRP A 26 -3.42 -10.21 2.14
C TRP A 26 -2.16 -9.62 1.49
N LEU A 27 -1.38 -8.83 2.22
CA LEU A 27 -0.10 -8.28 1.71
C LEU A 27 0.90 -9.39 1.35
N LEU A 28 1.03 -10.41 2.20
CA LEU A 28 1.91 -11.55 1.95
C LEU A 28 1.47 -12.36 0.73
N LYS A 29 0.16 -12.58 0.57
CA LYS A 29 -0.40 -13.30 -0.58
C LYS A 29 -0.11 -12.58 -1.90
N ASN A 30 -0.08 -11.25 -1.89
CA ASN A 30 0.19 -10.40 -3.06
C ASN A 30 1.69 -10.03 -3.17
N GLU A 31 2.59 -10.84 -2.59
CA GLU A 31 4.05 -10.67 -2.63
C GLU A 31 4.56 -9.28 -2.20
N THR A 32 3.80 -8.57 -1.37
CA THR A 32 4.14 -7.22 -0.92
C THR A 32 4.95 -7.27 0.36
N LYS A 33 6.22 -6.87 0.28
CA LYS A 33 7.15 -6.81 1.42
C LYS A 33 6.86 -5.61 2.32
N ALA A 34 5.76 -5.66 3.06
CA ALA A 34 5.35 -4.59 3.97
C ALA A 34 4.75 -5.13 5.27
N PHE A 35 4.88 -4.33 6.33
CA PHE A 35 4.15 -4.52 7.58
C PHE A 35 2.87 -3.69 7.57
N TYR A 36 1.79 -4.27 8.08
CA TYR A 36 0.53 -3.59 8.30
C TYR A 36 0.41 -3.14 9.76
N THR A 37 0.07 -1.87 9.97
CA THR A 37 -0.15 -1.28 11.28
C THR A 37 -1.44 -0.50 11.27
N SER A 38 -2.39 -0.89 12.12
CA SER A 38 -3.66 -0.20 12.28
C SER A 38 -3.67 0.56 13.60
N VAL A 39 -4.19 1.79 13.58
CA VAL A 39 -4.46 2.58 14.78
C VAL A 39 -5.90 3.06 14.77
N PHE A 40 -6.45 3.33 15.95
CA PHE A 40 -7.75 3.94 16.10
C PHE A 40 -7.56 5.35 16.68
N ALA A 41 -8.21 6.34 16.07
CA ALA A 41 -8.16 7.74 16.49
C ALA A 41 -9.48 8.43 16.16
N GLU A 42 -9.72 9.60 16.74
CA GLU A 42 -10.94 10.37 16.47
C GLU A 42 -10.89 11.01 15.07
N ASP A 43 -9.71 11.45 14.66
CA ASP A 43 -9.45 12.02 13.34
C ASP A 43 -8.20 11.40 12.67
N MET A 44 -8.04 11.71 11.38
CA MET A 44 -6.95 11.17 10.55
C MET A 44 -5.57 11.67 10.98
N ARG A 45 -5.47 12.93 11.41
CA ARG A 45 -4.19 13.57 11.78
C ARG A 45 -3.63 12.96 13.06
N LEU A 46 -4.44 12.85 14.10
CA LEU A 46 -4.05 12.25 15.37
C LEU A 46 -3.60 10.79 15.19
N GLY A 47 -4.33 10.01 14.39
CA GLY A 47 -3.91 8.65 14.07
C GLY A 47 -2.60 8.61 13.28
N ALA A 48 -2.39 9.54 12.34
CA ALA A 48 -1.12 9.66 11.63
C ALA A 48 0.04 10.02 12.58
N GLN A 49 -0.18 10.90 13.56
CA GLN A 49 0.83 11.24 14.58
C GLN A 49 1.26 10.03 15.41
N TYR A 50 0.32 9.15 15.79
CA TYR A 50 0.66 7.89 16.48
C TYR A 50 1.60 7.03 15.64
N LEU A 51 1.31 6.92 14.33
CA LEU A 51 2.15 6.14 13.41
C LEU A 51 3.52 6.80 13.19
N LEU A 52 3.60 8.13 13.11
CA LEU A 52 4.87 8.85 12.93
C LEU A 52 5.80 8.74 14.14
N GLN A 53 5.23 8.72 15.36
CA GLN A 53 6.03 8.72 16.59
C GLN A 53 6.38 7.31 17.09
N ALA A 54 5.44 6.37 16.95
CA ALA A 54 5.52 5.08 17.62
C ALA A 54 5.68 3.88 16.68
N ALA A 55 5.61 4.07 15.35
CA ALA A 55 5.81 2.95 14.43
C ALA A 55 7.29 2.54 14.33
N GLY A 56 7.49 1.22 14.22
CA GLY A 56 8.81 0.62 14.05
C GLY A 56 9.46 0.15 15.35
N LEU A 57 10.54 -0.62 15.21
CA LEU A 57 11.28 -1.20 16.34
C LEU A 57 12.78 -1.01 16.14
N GLY A 58 13.45 -0.45 17.15
CA GLY A 58 14.89 -0.18 17.09
C GLY A 58 15.26 0.74 15.93
N ARG A 59 16.11 0.27 15.01
CA ARG A 59 16.49 1.00 13.79
C ARG A 59 15.50 0.85 12.64
N LEU A 60 14.55 -0.08 12.73
CA LEU A 60 13.51 -0.28 11.72
C LEU A 60 12.36 0.68 11.99
N LYS A 61 12.59 1.97 11.77
CA LYS A 61 11.59 3.04 11.87
C LYS A 61 11.34 3.66 10.50
N PRO A 62 10.11 4.11 10.20
CA PRO A 62 9.86 4.85 8.97
C PRO A 62 10.63 6.19 9.00
N ASN A 63 11.09 6.63 7.83
CA ASN A 63 11.83 7.89 7.64
C ASN A 63 11.17 8.80 6.60
N THR A 64 10.14 8.32 5.93
CA THR A 64 9.43 9.03 4.88
C THR A 64 7.95 8.72 4.98
N LEU A 65 7.13 9.76 5.01
CA LEU A 65 5.68 9.67 4.92
C LEU A 65 5.27 9.77 3.44
N VAL A 66 4.59 8.73 2.94
CA VAL A 66 4.04 8.72 1.58
C VAL A 66 2.52 8.76 1.66
N LEU A 67 1.91 9.79 1.06
CA LEU A 67 0.46 10.01 1.04
C LEU A 67 -0.07 10.04 -0.39
N GLY A 68 -1.36 9.74 -0.55
CA GLY A 68 -2.10 10.07 -1.76
C GLY A 68 -2.51 11.54 -1.78
N PHE A 69 -2.59 12.14 -2.96
CA PHE A 69 -3.14 13.48 -3.13
C PHE A 69 -4.67 13.46 -2.94
N LYS A 70 -5.20 14.43 -2.17
CA LYS A 70 -6.65 14.59 -1.98
C LYS A 70 -7.26 15.32 -3.19
N ASN A 71 -7.83 14.56 -4.13
CA ASN A 71 -8.43 15.12 -5.35
C ASN A 71 -9.74 15.87 -5.09
N ASP A 72 -10.54 15.40 -4.15
CA ASP A 72 -11.86 15.91 -3.75
C ASP A 72 -11.77 17.06 -2.73
N TRP A 73 -10.70 17.86 -2.79
CA TRP A 73 -10.46 18.92 -1.80
C TRP A 73 -11.46 20.09 -1.91
N ARG A 74 -12.08 20.32 -3.08
CA ARG A 74 -13.11 21.36 -3.28
C ARG A 74 -14.52 20.90 -2.91
N ASP A 75 -14.83 19.63 -3.12
CA ASP A 75 -16.19 19.10 -2.97
C ASP A 75 -16.49 18.63 -1.53
N GLY A 76 -15.44 18.40 -0.73
CA GLY A 76 -15.54 17.88 0.63
C GLY A 76 -15.54 18.97 1.71
N ASP A 77 -15.68 18.51 2.96
CA ASP A 77 -15.54 19.37 4.15
C ASP A 77 -14.11 19.94 4.22
N MET A 78 -14.01 21.28 4.33
CA MET A 78 -12.75 22.02 4.48
C MET A 78 -11.92 21.56 5.68
N MET A 79 -12.56 21.09 6.75
CA MET A 79 -11.87 20.53 7.91
C MET A 79 -10.98 19.33 7.54
N ASN A 80 -11.38 18.54 6.54
CA ASN A 80 -10.56 17.43 6.04
C ASN A 80 -9.32 17.92 5.29
N VAL A 81 -9.41 19.06 4.61
CA VAL A 81 -8.27 19.70 3.92
C VAL A 81 -7.29 20.23 4.95
N GLU A 82 -7.77 20.92 5.98
CA GLU A 82 -6.94 21.39 7.10
C GLU A 82 -6.23 20.22 7.79
N THR A 83 -6.94 19.12 8.03
CA THR A 83 -6.39 17.89 8.60
C THR A 83 -5.27 17.31 7.72
N TYR A 84 -5.49 17.23 6.40
CA TYR A 84 -4.51 16.72 5.44
C TYR A 84 -3.25 17.58 5.37
N ILE A 85 -3.39 18.91 5.29
CA ILE A 85 -2.27 19.85 5.28
C ILE A 85 -1.51 19.81 6.62
N SER A 86 -2.24 19.75 7.72
CA SER A 86 -1.64 19.65 9.05
C SER A 86 -0.82 18.37 9.23
N MET A 87 -1.24 17.24 8.66
CA MET A 87 -0.43 16.01 8.64
C MET A 87 0.90 16.19 7.89
N ILE A 88 0.91 16.96 6.80
CA ILE A 88 2.14 17.26 6.06
C ILE A 88 3.07 18.12 6.91
N HIS A 89 2.54 19.13 7.61
CA HIS A 89 3.31 19.94 8.55
C HIS A 89 3.89 19.09 9.69
N ASP A 90 3.08 18.25 10.31
CA ASP A 90 3.53 17.35 11.38
C ASP A 90 4.68 16.45 10.90
N ALA A 91 4.61 15.92 9.66
CA ALA A 91 5.68 15.11 9.09
C ALA A 91 7.01 15.89 8.97
N PHE A 92 6.96 17.15 8.55
CA PHE A 92 8.15 18.01 8.51
C PHE A 92 8.69 18.31 9.90
N ASP A 93 7.82 18.56 10.89
CA ASP A 93 8.21 18.80 12.28
C ASP A 93 8.91 17.57 12.89
N PHE A 94 8.47 16.36 12.53
CA PHE A 94 9.15 15.11 12.90
C PHE A 94 10.41 14.80 12.05
N GLN A 95 10.81 15.68 11.15
CA GLN A 95 11.96 15.51 10.23
C GLN A 95 11.82 14.30 9.28
N TYR A 96 10.60 13.97 8.87
CA TYR A 96 10.35 12.97 7.85
C TYR A 96 10.50 13.57 6.45
N GLY A 97 10.97 12.76 5.50
CA GLY A 97 10.73 13.05 4.08
C GLY A 97 9.24 12.92 3.78
N THR A 98 8.68 13.76 2.91
CA THR A 98 7.26 13.68 2.52
C THR A 98 7.15 13.47 1.02
N VAL A 99 6.32 12.49 0.61
CA VAL A 99 6.03 12.19 -0.79
C VAL A 99 4.52 12.17 -0.98
N ILE A 100 4.02 12.90 -1.98
CA ILE A 100 2.60 12.92 -2.34
C ILE A 100 2.45 12.32 -3.74
N LEU A 101 1.72 11.20 -3.83
CA LEU A 101 1.39 10.53 -5.09
C LEU A 101 0.05 11.07 -5.62
N ARG A 102 0.04 11.57 -6.86
CA ARG A 102 -1.17 12.02 -7.54
C ARG A 102 -1.37 11.26 -8.84
N LEU A 103 -2.57 10.70 -9.04
CA LEU A 103 -3.07 10.20 -10.32
C LEU A 103 -4.27 11.03 -10.75
N GLN A 104 -4.47 11.17 -12.06
CA GLN A 104 -5.56 11.96 -12.63
C GLN A 104 -6.93 11.45 -12.16
N GLU A 105 -7.13 10.14 -12.15
CA GLU A 105 -8.41 9.51 -11.78
C GLU A 105 -8.59 9.34 -10.25
N GLY A 106 -7.51 9.47 -9.47
CA GLY A 106 -7.50 9.19 -8.03
C GLY A 106 -6.90 7.84 -7.64
N LEU A 107 -7.02 7.52 -6.35
CA LEU A 107 -6.40 6.33 -5.73
C LEU A 107 -7.40 5.47 -4.94
N ASP A 108 -8.55 6.03 -4.55
CA ASP A 108 -9.55 5.30 -3.77
C ASP A 108 -10.47 4.52 -4.71
N VAL A 109 -10.54 3.21 -4.48
CA VAL A 109 -11.31 2.22 -5.24
C VAL A 109 -12.41 1.56 -4.39
N SER A 110 -12.60 2.04 -3.16
CA SER A 110 -13.48 1.40 -2.17
C SER A 110 -14.95 1.32 -2.58
N HIS A 111 -15.41 2.22 -3.46
CA HIS A 111 -16.79 2.24 -3.98
C HIS A 111 -17.05 1.19 -5.07
N ILE A 112 -16.01 0.56 -5.63
CA ILE A 112 -16.13 -0.41 -6.72
C ILE A 112 -16.39 -1.83 -6.15
N GLN A 113 -17.59 -2.36 -6.38
CA GLN A 113 -17.98 -3.70 -5.91
C GLN A 113 -17.28 -4.82 -6.70
N GLY A 114 -16.88 -5.92 -6.03
CA GLY A 114 -16.31 -7.12 -6.67
C GLY A 114 -14.79 -7.13 -6.88
N GLN A 115 -14.07 -6.19 -6.27
CA GLN A 115 -12.63 -6.01 -6.47
C GLN A 115 -11.77 -7.22 -6.07
N ASP A 116 -12.15 -7.96 -5.03
CA ASP A 116 -11.45 -9.18 -4.60
C ASP A 116 -11.49 -10.30 -5.66
N GLU A 117 -12.56 -10.39 -6.47
CA GLU A 117 -12.69 -11.39 -7.54
C GLU A 117 -12.00 -10.94 -8.85
N LEU A 118 -12.03 -9.65 -9.17
CA LEU A 118 -11.40 -9.10 -10.38
C LEU A 118 -9.87 -9.00 -10.25
N LEU A 119 -9.34 -8.71 -9.06
CA LEU A 119 -7.89 -8.67 -8.82
C LEU A 119 -7.28 -10.07 -8.74
N SER A 120 -8.00 -11.03 -8.14
CA SER A 120 -7.48 -12.40 -7.95
C SER A 120 -7.55 -13.28 -9.22
N SER A 121 -8.42 -12.94 -10.18
CA SER A 121 -8.61 -13.73 -11.40
C SER A 121 -7.50 -13.52 -12.45
N GLN A 122 -6.68 -12.47 -12.34
CA GLN A 122 -5.57 -12.23 -13.27
C GLN A 122 -4.22 -12.87 -12.82
N GLU A 123 -4.11 -13.40 -11.61
CA GLU A 123 -2.84 -13.90 -11.03
C GLU A 123 -2.77 -15.44 -10.86
N LYS A 124 -3.34 -16.23 -11.77
CA LYS A 124 -3.07 -17.68 -11.76
C LYS A 124 -1.71 -18.01 -12.38
N SER A 125 -0.66 -18.05 -11.55
CA SER A 125 0.50 -18.91 -11.82
C SER A 125 1.04 -19.58 -10.56
N SER A 126 1.11 -20.92 -10.67
CA SER A 126 1.81 -21.96 -9.90
C SER A 126 1.90 -21.82 -8.37
N GLY A 127 1.20 -22.74 -7.69
CA GLY A 127 1.32 -22.95 -6.27
C GLY A 127 2.65 -23.54 -5.83
N THR A 128 3.05 -23.14 -4.64
CA THR A 128 3.84 -23.94 -3.71
C THR A 128 3.19 -23.81 -2.35
N LYS A 129 2.80 -24.97 -1.78
CA LYS A 129 2.55 -25.09 -0.34
C LYS A 129 3.84 -24.67 0.37
N ASP A 130 3.75 -23.93 1.46
CA ASP A 130 4.53 -24.30 2.65
C ASP A 130 4.15 -23.58 3.95
N VAL A 131 4.08 -24.44 4.98
CA VAL A 131 4.46 -24.33 6.38
C VAL A 131 4.00 -23.11 7.19
N ILE A 132 2.97 -23.36 8.01
CA ILE A 132 2.64 -22.55 9.18
C ILE A 132 3.66 -22.86 10.28
N VAL A 133 4.48 -21.88 10.66
CA VAL A 133 5.22 -21.93 11.93
C VAL A 133 4.30 -21.34 13.00
N SER A 134 3.61 -22.21 13.73
CA SER A 134 2.93 -21.86 14.98
C SER A 134 3.99 -21.74 16.07
N ILE A 135 4.27 -20.51 16.50
CA ILE A 135 4.99 -20.25 17.74
C ILE A 135 3.96 -20.34 18.87
N ASP A 136 3.83 -21.54 19.45
CA ASP A 136 3.19 -21.73 20.75
C ASP A 136 4.17 -21.27 21.82
N THR A 137 3.91 -20.14 22.46
CA THR A 137 4.49 -19.84 23.77
C THR A 137 3.61 -20.49 24.83
N SER A 138 3.68 -21.82 24.93
CA SER A 138 3.23 -22.54 26.11
C SER A 138 4.28 -22.38 27.19
N LYS A 139 3.83 -21.81 28.32
CA LYS A 139 4.51 -21.73 29.62
C LYS A 139 5.42 -22.93 29.90
N ASP A 140 6.69 -22.66 30.15
CA ASP A 140 7.54 -23.54 30.94
C ASP A 140 7.11 -23.47 32.41
N SER A 141 6.97 -24.64 33.01
CA SER A 141 6.67 -24.87 34.42
C SER A 141 7.67 -25.87 34.97
N ASP A 142 8.40 -25.47 36.01
CA ASP A 142 9.08 -26.37 36.97
C ASP A 142 8.36 -26.15 38.33
N ALA A 143 7.54 -27.10 38.80
CA ALA A 143 7.86 -28.25 39.67
C ALA A 143 8.04 -27.86 41.16
N ASP A 144 7.08 -28.24 42.03
CA ASP A 144 7.21 -29.38 42.98
C ASP A 144 6.04 -29.49 44.01
N SER A 145 5.70 -30.74 44.37
CA SER A 145 5.03 -31.25 45.60
C SER A 145 3.60 -30.78 45.96
N SER A 146 2.56 -31.60 46.15
CA SER A 146 2.44 -32.92 46.81
C SER A 146 1.07 -33.59 46.54
N LYS A 147 1.04 -34.93 46.59
CA LYS A 147 -0.10 -35.90 46.62
C LYS A 147 -0.93 -35.82 47.93
N PRO A 148 -2.04 -36.58 48.18
CA PRO A 148 -2.46 -37.88 47.59
C PRO A 148 -3.98 -38.13 47.39
N SER A 149 -4.31 -39.38 46.94
CA SER A 149 -5.59 -40.14 47.09
C SER A 149 -6.41 -40.29 45.78
N SER A 150 -6.97 -41.43 45.38
CA SER A 150 -6.79 -42.88 45.62
C SER A 150 -7.65 -43.65 44.58
N LYS A 151 -7.24 -44.89 44.25
CA LYS A 151 -8.01 -46.06 43.75
C LYS A 151 -9.27 -45.86 42.86
N ALA A 152 -9.24 -46.40 41.64
CA ALA A 152 -9.94 -47.66 41.31
C ALA A 152 -9.64 -48.11 39.86
N THR A 153 -9.43 -49.42 39.74
CA THR A 153 -9.14 -50.27 38.57
C THR A 153 -10.41 -50.68 37.81
N SER A 154 -10.36 -50.84 36.49
CA SER A 154 -10.71 -52.10 35.79
C SER A 154 -10.65 -51.93 34.27
N LEU A 155 -9.93 -52.85 33.63
CA LEU A 155 -9.81 -53.04 32.18
C LEU A 155 -10.81 -54.10 31.68
N GLN A 156 -10.93 -54.21 30.34
CA GLN A 156 -11.27 -55.41 29.54
C GLN A 156 -12.76 -55.81 29.46
N ASN A 157 -13.37 -56.23 28.34
CA ASN A 157 -12.92 -56.91 27.11
C ASN A 157 -13.92 -56.72 25.95
N SER A 158 -13.45 -56.85 24.70
CA SER A 158 -14.24 -57.19 23.49
C SER A 158 -14.39 -58.72 23.34
N PRO A 159 -15.22 -59.24 22.41
CA PRO A 159 -14.65 -59.80 21.15
C PRO A 159 -15.58 -59.70 19.90
N ALA A 160 -15.14 -60.31 18.80
CA ALA A 160 -15.37 -60.02 17.37
C ALA A 160 -16.20 -61.09 16.58
N ILE A 161 -16.89 -60.65 15.48
CA ILE A 161 -17.01 -61.21 14.06
C ILE A 161 -17.66 -62.62 13.86
N PRO A 162 -18.25 -63.10 12.69
CA PRO A 162 -18.31 -62.64 11.25
C PRO A 162 -19.68 -62.70 10.48
N LYS A 163 -19.80 -61.94 9.36
CA LYS A 163 -20.03 -62.26 7.91
C LYS A 163 -21.34 -62.93 7.45
N ASP A 164 -21.98 -62.34 6.42
CA ASP A 164 -22.29 -62.98 5.11
C ASP A 164 -22.54 -61.91 4.02
N ASP A 165 -22.15 -62.24 2.78
CA ASP A 165 -21.94 -61.38 1.60
C ASP A 165 -23.13 -61.41 0.57
N GLU A 166 -23.04 -60.51 -0.45
CA GLU A 166 -23.70 -60.48 -1.80
C GLU A 166 -25.18 -60.01 -1.91
N ASP A 167 -25.66 -59.21 -2.88
CA ASP A 167 -25.20 -58.70 -4.19
C ASP A 167 -26.05 -57.46 -4.65
N ASP A 168 -25.58 -56.79 -5.71
CA ASP A 168 -25.84 -55.49 -6.37
C ASP A 168 -27.27 -54.95 -6.66
N GLY A 169 -27.36 -53.60 -6.78
CA GLY A 169 -28.43 -52.96 -7.57
C GLY A 169 -28.77 -51.46 -7.38
N LYS A 170 -27.92 -50.53 -7.85
CA LYS A 170 -28.24 -49.21 -8.48
C LYS A 170 -29.24 -48.21 -7.81
N ALA A 171 -28.71 -47.11 -7.28
CA ALA A 171 -28.92 -45.71 -7.74
C ALA A 171 -28.39 -44.68 -6.71
N PRO A 172 -27.54 -43.68 -7.08
CA PRO A 172 -26.95 -42.74 -6.13
C PRO A 172 -27.78 -41.47 -5.99
N THR A 173 -28.21 -41.15 -4.77
CA THR A 173 -28.66 -39.82 -4.37
C THR A 173 -27.43 -38.92 -4.14
N GLN A 174 -27.20 -37.97 -5.05
CA GLN A 174 -26.25 -36.87 -4.84
C GLN A 174 -26.97 -35.60 -4.33
N PRO A 175 -26.25 -34.72 -3.61
CA PRO A 175 -26.83 -33.64 -2.82
C PRO A 175 -27.13 -32.38 -3.64
N LEU A 176 -28.12 -31.63 -3.20
CA LEU A 176 -28.47 -30.28 -3.67
C LEU A 176 -27.28 -29.30 -3.50
N LEU A 177 -26.45 -29.17 -4.52
CA LEU A 177 -25.66 -27.98 -4.78
C LEU A 177 -26.47 -27.06 -5.69
N LYS A 178 -27.21 -26.13 -5.10
CA LYS A 178 -27.67 -24.94 -5.81
C LYS A 178 -26.43 -24.15 -6.22
N LYS A 179 -26.09 -24.27 -7.50
CA LYS A 179 -25.16 -23.37 -8.18
C LYS A 179 -25.82 -21.99 -8.17
N ASP A 180 -25.46 -21.16 -7.19
CA ASP A 180 -25.94 -19.80 -7.13
C ASP A 180 -25.59 -19.09 -8.44
N LYS A 181 -26.64 -18.57 -9.06
CA LYS A 181 -26.60 -17.86 -10.32
C LYS A 181 -25.66 -16.68 -10.15
N LYS A 182 -24.70 -16.55 -11.08
CA LYS A 182 -23.96 -15.31 -11.34
C LYS A 182 -24.90 -14.14 -11.15
N SER A 183 -24.62 -13.28 -10.17
CA SER A 183 -25.17 -11.94 -10.15
C SER A 183 -24.79 -11.25 -11.47
N PRO A 184 -25.68 -10.47 -12.08
CA PRO A 184 -25.34 -9.72 -13.27
C PRO A 184 -24.29 -8.70 -12.85
N THR A 185 -23.09 -8.83 -13.40
CA THR A 185 -22.06 -7.78 -13.32
C THR A 185 -22.66 -6.58 -14.03
N VAL A 186 -23.16 -5.62 -13.27
CA VAL A 186 -23.54 -4.30 -13.81
C VAL A 186 -22.28 -3.77 -14.50
N PRO A 187 -22.34 -3.35 -15.77
CA PRO A 187 -21.19 -2.77 -16.43
C PRO A 187 -20.72 -1.57 -15.59
N LEU A 188 -19.46 -1.59 -15.15
CA LEU A 188 -18.87 -0.47 -14.44
C LEU A 188 -18.99 0.80 -15.28
N ASN A 189 -19.19 1.94 -14.64
CA ASN A 189 -19.14 3.21 -15.33
C ASN A 189 -17.72 3.43 -15.89
N VAL A 190 -17.61 4.22 -16.97
CA VAL A 190 -16.34 4.54 -17.64
C VAL A 190 -15.31 5.11 -16.67
N ALA A 191 -15.75 5.94 -15.72
CA ALA A 191 -14.87 6.51 -14.69
C ALA A 191 -14.29 5.43 -13.77
N ASP A 192 -15.12 4.51 -13.26
CA ASP A 192 -14.68 3.42 -12.39
C ASP A 192 -13.74 2.45 -13.11
N GLN A 193 -13.99 2.20 -14.39
CA GLN A 193 -13.10 1.40 -15.23
C GLN A 193 -11.72 2.04 -15.37
N ARG A 194 -11.65 3.35 -15.66
CA ARG A 194 -10.38 4.09 -15.78
C ARG A 194 -9.62 4.13 -14.46
N LEU A 195 -10.32 4.36 -13.36
CA LEU A 195 -9.74 4.34 -12.02
C LEU A 195 -9.16 2.97 -11.67
N LEU A 196 -9.87 1.88 -11.97
CA LEU A 196 -9.38 0.52 -11.74
C LEU A 196 -8.14 0.22 -12.59
N GLU A 197 -8.13 0.62 -13.86
CA GLU A 197 -6.98 0.49 -14.75
C GLU A 197 -5.77 1.31 -14.25
N ALA A 198 -6.01 2.55 -13.82
CA ALA A 198 -4.99 3.42 -13.25
C ALA A 198 -4.40 2.84 -11.95
N SER A 199 -5.22 2.25 -11.08
CA SER A 199 -4.75 1.63 -9.83
C SER A 199 -3.77 0.46 -10.07
N GLN A 200 -3.91 -0.25 -11.19
CA GLN A 200 -3.10 -1.41 -11.56
C GLN A 200 -1.96 -1.07 -12.54
N MET A 201 -1.88 0.17 -13.04
CA MET A 201 -0.97 0.50 -14.13
C MET A 201 0.50 0.21 -13.80
N PHE A 202 0.91 0.41 -12.55
CA PHE A 202 2.29 0.19 -12.08
C PHE A 202 2.60 -1.27 -11.69
N GLN A 203 1.59 -2.15 -11.73
CA GLN A 203 1.78 -3.59 -11.58
C GLN A 203 2.36 -4.23 -12.84
N LYS A 204 2.11 -3.62 -14.00
CA LYS A 204 2.59 -4.07 -15.32
C LYS A 204 3.97 -3.51 -15.63
N LYS A 205 4.67 -4.13 -16.58
CA LYS A 205 5.94 -3.60 -17.10
C LYS A 205 5.65 -2.34 -17.92
N GLN A 206 6.36 -1.25 -17.65
CA GLN A 206 6.09 0.06 -18.28
C GLN A 206 6.65 0.15 -19.72
N GLY A 207 7.61 -0.71 -20.06
CA GLY A 207 8.26 -0.71 -21.38
C GLY A 207 9.18 0.49 -21.57
N LYS A 208 9.40 0.91 -22.82
CA LYS A 208 10.24 2.07 -23.16
C LYS A 208 9.47 3.35 -22.84
N GLY A 209 9.95 4.11 -21.86
CA GLY A 209 9.34 5.37 -21.45
C GLY A 209 10.37 6.34 -20.87
N THR A 210 9.90 7.45 -20.32
CA THR A 210 10.75 8.45 -19.65
C THR A 210 10.24 8.72 -18.24
N VAL A 211 11.17 8.85 -17.30
CA VAL A 211 10.91 9.35 -15.94
C VAL A 211 11.50 10.75 -15.85
N ASP A 212 10.63 11.74 -15.81
CA ASP A 212 11.03 13.15 -15.79
C ASP A 212 11.12 13.64 -14.35
N VAL A 213 12.30 14.15 -13.99
CA VAL A 213 12.61 14.58 -12.63
C VAL A 213 12.82 16.08 -12.64
N TRP A 214 11.99 16.81 -11.89
CA TRP A 214 12.07 18.27 -11.79
C TRP A 214 12.79 18.64 -10.49
N TRP A 215 14.12 18.77 -10.56
CA TRP A 215 14.96 19.12 -9.43
C TRP A 215 15.12 20.64 -9.34
N LEU A 216 14.14 21.28 -8.71
CA LEU A 216 14.05 22.74 -8.59
C LEU A 216 14.63 23.29 -7.29
N PHE A 217 14.77 22.43 -6.28
CA PHE A 217 15.29 22.77 -4.96
C PHE A 217 16.17 21.63 -4.44
N ASP A 218 17.13 21.96 -3.59
CA ASP A 218 17.91 20.95 -2.88
C ASP A 218 17.08 20.35 -1.74
N ASP A 219 16.65 19.10 -1.91
CA ASP A 219 15.79 18.36 -1.00
C ASP A 219 16.57 17.23 -0.26
N GLY A 220 17.90 17.36 -0.19
CA GLY A 220 18.77 16.31 0.36
C GLY A 220 18.90 15.08 -0.55
N GLY A 221 18.44 15.18 -1.80
CA GLY A 221 18.61 14.16 -2.83
C GLY A 221 17.50 13.12 -2.89
N LEU A 222 16.43 13.26 -2.11
CA LEU A 222 15.30 12.31 -2.12
C LEU A 222 14.65 12.23 -3.50
N THR A 223 14.42 13.37 -4.17
CA THR A 223 13.86 13.42 -5.55
C THR A 223 14.75 12.76 -6.59
N LEU A 224 16.06 12.66 -6.38
CA LEU A 224 16.96 11.94 -7.28
C LEU A 224 17.08 10.45 -6.92
N LEU A 225 16.97 10.13 -5.64
CA LEU A 225 17.04 8.75 -5.14
C LEU A 225 15.82 7.93 -5.59
N ILE A 226 14.61 8.49 -5.52
CA ILE A 226 13.37 7.81 -5.92
C ILE A 226 13.42 7.28 -7.37
N PRO A 227 13.68 8.10 -8.40
CA PRO A 227 13.73 7.64 -9.79
C PRO A 227 14.86 6.64 -10.02
N TYR A 228 16.02 6.79 -9.38
CA TYR A 228 17.09 5.81 -9.43
C TYR A 228 16.66 4.44 -8.88
N LEU A 229 15.99 4.42 -7.73
CA LEU A 229 15.46 3.18 -7.14
C LEU A 229 14.39 2.54 -8.03
N LEU A 230 13.58 3.36 -8.72
CA LEU A 230 12.56 2.88 -9.66
C LEU A 230 13.20 2.21 -10.88
N THR A 231 14.14 2.87 -11.56
CA THR A 231 14.77 2.33 -12.78
C THR A 231 15.62 1.09 -12.54
N ASN A 232 16.05 0.85 -11.30
CA ASN A 232 16.70 -0.40 -10.90
C ASN A 232 15.73 -1.60 -10.83
N LYS A 233 14.42 -1.40 -10.99
CA LYS A 233 13.42 -2.48 -11.00
C LYS A 233 13.10 -2.93 -12.42
N LYS A 234 12.85 -4.24 -12.58
CA LYS A 234 12.49 -4.89 -13.85
C LYS A 234 11.30 -4.25 -14.59
N ARG A 235 10.41 -3.55 -13.87
CA ARG A 235 9.23 -2.90 -14.47
C ARG A 235 9.58 -1.58 -15.18
N TRP A 236 10.68 -0.94 -14.78
CA TRP A 236 11.10 0.41 -15.20
C TRP A 236 12.52 0.46 -15.78
N ASN A 237 13.19 -0.68 -15.94
CA ASN A 237 14.57 -0.77 -16.40
C ASN A 237 14.78 -0.25 -17.83
N ASP A 238 13.71 -0.22 -18.64
CA ASP A 238 13.72 0.29 -20.01
C ASP A 238 13.35 1.80 -20.05
N CYS A 239 13.04 2.42 -18.90
CA CYS A 239 12.71 3.83 -18.80
C CYS A 239 13.98 4.68 -18.67
N LYS A 240 14.01 5.82 -19.37
CA LYS A 240 15.12 6.78 -19.33
C LYS A 240 14.82 7.91 -18.36
N ILE A 241 15.78 8.28 -17.52
CA ILE A 241 15.65 9.44 -16.64
C ILE A 241 15.97 10.72 -17.42
N ARG A 242 15.12 11.74 -17.35
CA ARG A 242 15.41 13.11 -17.81
C ARG A 242 15.36 14.04 -16.62
N VAL A 243 16.36 14.91 -16.48
CA VAL A 243 16.45 15.80 -15.33
C VAL A 243 16.25 17.24 -15.78
N PHE A 244 15.26 17.91 -15.20
CA PHE A 244 14.97 19.31 -15.39
C PHE A 244 15.42 20.07 -14.15
N ILE A 245 16.30 21.06 -14.32
CA ILE A 245 16.81 21.86 -13.21
C ILE A 245 16.45 23.33 -13.40
N GLY A 246 16.22 24.04 -12.30
CA GLY A 246 16.11 25.49 -12.33
C GLY A 246 17.47 26.15 -12.34
N GLY A 247 17.66 27.14 -13.21
CA GLY A 247 18.95 27.83 -13.32
C GLY A 247 18.80 29.24 -13.87
N LYS A 248 19.92 29.95 -13.96
CA LYS A 248 19.97 31.27 -14.61
C LYS A 248 20.39 31.11 -16.06
N ILE A 249 19.76 31.87 -16.96
CA ILE A 249 20.03 31.83 -18.41
C ILE A 249 21.52 32.05 -18.72
N ASN A 250 22.21 32.88 -17.94
CA ASN A 250 23.63 33.17 -18.15
C ASN A 250 24.60 32.08 -17.65
N ARG A 251 24.12 31.02 -16.99
CA ARG A 251 24.95 29.95 -16.41
C ARG A 251 24.48 28.53 -16.79
N ILE A 252 23.61 28.40 -17.79
CA ILE A 252 23.04 27.11 -18.27
C ILE A 252 24.11 26.02 -18.40
N ASP A 253 25.20 26.27 -19.13
CA ASP A 253 26.26 25.26 -19.35
C ASP A 253 27.03 24.89 -18.09
N HIS A 254 27.13 25.80 -17.13
CA HIS A 254 27.78 25.55 -15.86
C HIS A 254 26.88 24.69 -14.97
N ASP A 255 25.62 25.08 -14.81
CA ASP A 255 24.64 24.38 -13.97
C ASP A 255 24.37 22.97 -14.51
N ARG A 256 24.28 22.82 -15.85
CA ARG A 256 24.18 21.51 -16.52
C ARG A 256 25.36 20.59 -16.19
N ARG A 257 26.60 21.11 -16.28
CA ARG A 257 27.82 20.34 -15.98
C ARG A 257 27.94 19.99 -14.50
N ALA A 258 27.59 20.93 -13.62
CA ALA A 258 27.56 20.69 -12.18
C ALA A 258 26.56 19.57 -11.85
N MET A 259 25.37 19.60 -12.45
CA MET A 259 24.36 18.57 -12.25
C MET A 259 24.78 17.21 -12.83
N ALA A 260 25.37 17.19 -14.03
CA ALA A 260 25.91 15.97 -14.62
C ALA A 260 26.99 15.32 -13.72
N THR A 261 27.86 16.15 -13.14
CA THR A 261 28.90 15.70 -12.19
C THR A 261 28.28 15.11 -10.93
N LEU A 262 27.22 15.75 -10.39
CA LEU A 262 26.49 15.26 -9.23
C LEU A 262 25.83 13.91 -9.51
N LEU A 263 25.07 13.77 -10.61
CA LEU A 263 24.42 12.52 -10.99
C LEU A 263 25.43 11.39 -11.22
N SER A 264 26.58 11.71 -11.84
CA SER A 264 27.67 10.75 -12.03
C SER A 264 28.23 10.25 -10.69
N LYS A 265 28.39 11.12 -9.69
CA LYS A 265 28.81 10.71 -8.32
C LYS A 265 27.81 9.77 -7.68
N PHE A 266 26.52 9.98 -7.90
CA PHE A 266 25.45 9.09 -7.42
C PHE A 266 25.26 7.84 -8.29
N ARG A 267 26.02 7.70 -9.39
CA ARG A 267 25.89 6.61 -10.38
C ARG A 267 24.47 6.48 -10.93
N ILE A 268 23.81 7.62 -11.14
CA ILE A 268 22.48 7.69 -11.73
C ILE A 268 22.66 7.96 -13.21
N ASP A 269 22.29 6.98 -14.03
CA ASP A 269 22.26 7.13 -15.49
C ASP A 269 21.08 8.02 -15.88
N PHE A 270 21.35 9.01 -16.73
CA PHE A 270 20.35 9.93 -17.26
C PHE A 270 20.51 10.06 -18.78
N SER A 271 19.41 10.39 -19.45
CA SER A 271 19.38 10.59 -20.89
C SER A 271 19.63 12.04 -21.30
N ASP A 272 19.11 13.00 -20.54
CA ASP A 272 19.36 14.42 -20.77
C ASP A 272 19.18 15.25 -19.48
N ILE A 273 19.82 16.41 -19.46
CA ILE A 273 19.66 17.46 -18.44
C ILE A 273 19.26 18.74 -19.15
N THR A 274 18.07 19.25 -18.82
CA THR A 274 17.54 20.52 -19.32
C THR A 274 17.55 21.57 -18.21
N VAL A 275 18.12 22.74 -18.47
CA VAL A 275 18.12 23.88 -17.53
C VAL A 275 17.03 24.86 -17.93
N LEU A 276 16.12 25.13 -17.00
CA LEU A 276 15.01 26.05 -17.17
C LEU A 276 15.39 27.42 -16.63
N GLY A 277 15.41 28.42 -17.51
CA GLY A 277 15.81 29.79 -17.19
C GLY A 277 14.67 30.73 -16.82
N ASP A 278 13.42 30.28 -16.98
CA ASP A 278 12.20 31.09 -16.94
C ASP A 278 11.30 30.80 -15.74
N ILE A 279 11.73 29.97 -14.78
CA ILE A 279 10.93 29.58 -13.60
C ILE A 279 10.49 30.80 -12.78
N ASN A 280 11.33 31.83 -12.70
CA ASN A 280 11.06 33.06 -11.94
C ASN A 280 10.39 34.16 -12.79
N VAL A 281 10.02 33.87 -14.03
CA VAL A 281 9.29 34.82 -14.88
C VAL A 281 7.84 34.91 -14.40
N LYS A 282 7.23 36.09 -14.53
CA LYS A 282 5.84 36.29 -14.14
C LYS A 282 4.93 35.29 -14.87
N PRO A 283 3.98 34.65 -14.15
CA PRO A 283 3.01 33.76 -14.77
C PRO A 283 2.14 34.51 -15.77
N LYS A 284 1.62 33.80 -16.77
CA LYS A 284 0.66 34.35 -17.73
C LYS A 284 -0.62 34.76 -17.02
N LYS A 285 -1.22 35.89 -17.42
CA LYS A 285 -2.47 36.41 -16.83
C LYS A 285 -3.61 35.39 -16.83
N GLU A 286 -3.72 34.59 -17.89
CA GLU A 286 -4.72 33.52 -18.02
C GLU A 286 -4.60 32.48 -16.89
N HIS A 287 -3.38 32.08 -16.53
CA HIS A 287 -3.16 31.11 -15.46
C HIS A 287 -3.36 31.70 -14.07
N VAL A 288 -3.09 33.00 -13.90
CA VAL A 288 -3.40 33.72 -12.65
C VAL A 288 -4.91 33.77 -12.46
N ALA A 289 -5.67 34.17 -13.48
CA ALA A 289 -7.12 34.20 -13.43
C ALA A 289 -7.73 32.81 -13.14
N ALA A 290 -7.22 31.76 -13.81
CA ALA A 290 -7.67 30.39 -13.55
C ALA A 290 -7.34 29.91 -12.12
N PHE A 291 -6.23 30.36 -11.53
CA PHE A 291 -5.89 30.06 -10.14
C PHE A 291 -6.78 30.82 -9.17
N GLU A 292 -7.07 32.10 -9.43
CA GLU A 292 -7.99 32.91 -8.63
C GLU A 292 -9.39 32.28 -8.62
N GLU A 293 -9.93 31.88 -9.78
CA GLU A 293 -11.20 31.16 -9.89
C GLU A 293 -11.18 29.78 -9.19
N LEU A 294 -10.01 29.13 -9.13
CA LEU A 294 -9.86 27.84 -8.47
C LEU A 294 -9.93 27.95 -6.94
N VAL A 295 -9.41 29.04 -6.37
CA VAL A 295 -9.39 29.26 -4.91
C VAL A 295 -10.58 30.07 -4.42
N GLU A 296 -11.35 30.68 -5.32
CA GLU A 296 -12.64 31.26 -4.99
C GLU A 296 -13.58 30.18 -4.40
N PRO A 297 -14.27 30.49 -3.28
CA PRO A 297 -15.11 29.55 -2.54
C PRO A 297 -16.40 29.17 -3.28
#